data_AF-A0A963JAT2-F1
#
_entry.id   AF-A0A963JAT2-F1
#
_cell.length_a   1.000
_cell.length_b   1.000
_cell.length_c   1.000
_cell.angle_alpha   90.00
_cell.angle_beta   90.00
_cell.angle_gamma   90.00
#
_symmetry.space_group_name_H-M   'P 1'
#
loop_
_entity.id
_entity.type
_entity.pdbx_description
1 polymer ?
#
loop_
_entity_poly.entity_id
_entity_poly.type
_entity_poly.pdbx_seq_one_letter_code
_entity_poly.pdbx_strand_id
1 'polypeptide(L)'
;MTLLPSDFGTFHAAAHGGRQPFAWQQRLLEKIVADKAWPRVLDLPTGAGKTTCIDVALFALALDAYNNDEDRWCPRRIAMVVDRRIVVDQVAERGRKLLRALMTSSDSVVAEVANRLRSLARTGDEPLGVFALRGGMPKDDAWARAPDQALVIASTVDQIGSRMLMQGYGVSQGMKPVHAGLLANDTLLLLDEVHLSEPFRQTLDQLAHLRTKFSR
;
A
#
# COMPACT_ATOMS: atom_id res chain seq x y z
N MET A 1 -20.44 4.85 11.40
CA MET A 1 -21.15 3.79 10.64
C MET A 1 -20.33 2.51 10.79
N THR A 2 -20.91 1.32 10.80
CA THR A 2 -20.09 0.09 10.79
C THR A 2 -19.65 -0.18 9.35
N LEU A 3 -18.35 -0.10 9.08
CA LEU A 3 -17.77 -0.39 7.76
C LEU A 3 -17.72 -1.91 7.55
N LEU A 4 -18.25 -2.40 6.43
CA LEU A 4 -18.31 -3.82 6.08
C LEU A 4 -17.56 -4.10 4.76
N PRO A 5 -17.10 -5.35 4.52
CA PRO A 5 -16.48 -5.73 3.24
C PRO A 5 -17.37 -5.46 2.01
N SER A 6 -18.69 -5.52 2.17
CA SER A 6 -19.66 -5.21 1.10
C SER A 6 -19.67 -3.74 0.68
N ASP A 7 -19.17 -2.83 1.53
CA ASP A 7 -19.16 -1.39 1.23
C ASP A 7 -18.02 -1.00 0.26
N PHE A 8 -17.13 -1.92 -0.08
CA PHE A 8 -16.03 -1.68 -1.01
C PHE A 8 -16.49 -1.23 -2.39
N GLY A 9 -17.61 -1.77 -2.90
CA GLY A 9 -18.21 -1.33 -4.16
C GLY A 9 -18.58 0.16 -4.14
N THR A 10 -19.24 0.61 -3.07
CA THR A 10 -19.60 2.01 -2.84
C THR A 10 -18.37 2.90 -2.74
N PHE A 11 -17.39 2.49 -1.92
CA PHE A 11 -16.12 3.20 -1.78
C PHE A 11 -15.39 3.36 -3.12
N HIS A 12 -15.24 2.28 -3.87
CA HIS A 12 -14.56 2.28 -5.16
C HIS A 12 -15.29 3.16 -6.19
N ALA A 13 -16.62 3.03 -6.28
CA ALA A 13 -17.43 3.85 -7.17
C ALA A 13 -17.29 5.35 -6.84
N ALA A 14 -17.38 5.72 -5.55
CA ALA A 14 -17.21 7.11 -5.12
C ALA A 14 -15.81 7.66 -5.44
N ALA A 15 -14.75 6.86 -5.26
CA ALA A 15 -13.38 7.26 -5.54
C ALA A 15 -13.05 7.35 -7.05
N HIS A 16 -13.77 6.60 -7.90
CA HIS A 16 -13.46 6.45 -9.33
C HIS A 16 -14.58 6.90 -10.28
N GLY A 17 -15.40 7.87 -9.85
CA GLY A 17 -16.39 8.52 -10.73
C GLY A 17 -17.54 7.60 -11.14
N GLY A 18 -18.06 6.81 -10.20
CA GLY A 18 -19.20 5.91 -10.37
C GLY A 18 -18.86 4.53 -10.93
N ARG A 19 -17.59 4.23 -11.20
CA ARG A 19 -17.18 2.94 -11.76
C ARG A 19 -17.16 1.85 -10.69
N GLN A 20 -17.96 0.81 -10.89
CA GLN A 20 -17.96 -0.36 -10.01
C GLN A 20 -16.65 -1.16 -10.12
N PRO A 21 -16.17 -1.78 -9.03
CA PRO A 21 -15.03 -2.67 -9.10
C PRO A 21 -15.38 -3.92 -9.91
N PHE A 22 -14.36 -4.58 -10.48
CA PHE A 22 -14.53 -5.90 -11.06
C PHE A 22 -14.85 -6.93 -9.96
N ALA A 23 -15.63 -7.95 -10.31
CA ALA A 23 -16.04 -9.00 -9.35
C ALA A 23 -14.84 -9.69 -8.65
N TRP A 24 -13.69 -9.82 -9.32
CA TRP A 24 -12.50 -10.40 -8.70
C TRP A 24 -11.90 -9.51 -7.60
N GLN A 25 -12.07 -8.19 -7.68
CA GLN A 25 -11.53 -7.23 -6.71
C GLN A 25 -12.33 -7.30 -5.41
N GLN A 26 -13.66 -7.39 -5.50
CA GLN A 26 -14.53 -7.65 -4.36
C GLN A 26 -14.21 -9.00 -3.71
N ARG A 27 -14.11 -10.08 -4.51
CA ARG A 27 -13.72 -11.41 -4.00
C ARG A 27 -12.35 -11.42 -3.35
N LEU A 28 -11.39 -10.65 -3.89
CA LEU A 28 -10.07 -10.51 -3.28
C LEU A 28 -10.18 -9.89 -1.89
N LEU A 29 -10.93 -8.77 -1.75
CA LEU A 29 -11.16 -8.14 -0.44
C LEU A 29 -11.78 -9.12 0.56
N GLU A 30 -12.86 -9.80 0.17
CA GLU A 30 -13.56 -10.76 1.03
C GLU A 30 -12.61 -11.87 1.49
N LYS A 31 -11.80 -12.39 0.56
CA LYS A 31 -10.80 -13.42 0.87
C LYS A 31 -9.73 -12.93 1.83
N ILE A 32 -9.13 -11.75 1.60
CA ILE A 32 -8.07 -11.25 2.48
C ILE A 32 -8.61 -10.93 3.89
N VAL A 33 -9.85 -10.47 4.00
CA VAL A 33 -10.50 -10.21 5.30
C VAL A 33 -10.78 -11.52 6.04
N ALA A 34 -11.29 -12.53 5.34
CA ALA A 34 -11.56 -13.85 5.93
C ALA A 34 -10.28 -14.57 6.36
N ASP A 35 -9.25 -14.57 5.51
CA ASP A 35 -8.00 -15.29 5.74
C ASP A 35 -7.01 -14.50 6.59
N LYS A 36 -7.26 -13.19 6.83
CA LYS A 36 -6.31 -12.20 7.37
C LYS A 36 -4.94 -12.24 6.65
N ALA A 37 -4.94 -12.57 5.36
CA ALA A 37 -3.74 -12.81 4.60
C ALA A 37 -3.92 -12.49 3.11
N TRP A 38 -2.88 -11.94 2.50
CA TRP A 38 -2.83 -11.72 1.06
C TRP A 38 -2.40 -13.00 0.32
N PRO A 39 -3.00 -13.31 -0.85
CA PRO A 39 -2.49 -14.39 -1.69
C PRO A 39 -1.08 -14.06 -2.19
N ARG A 40 -0.21 -15.06 -2.29
CA ARG A 40 1.17 -14.87 -2.77
C ARG A 40 1.27 -14.42 -4.23
N VAL A 41 0.30 -14.80 -5.06
CA VAL A 41 0.27 -14.50 -6.50
C VAL A 41 -1.16 -14.15 -6.90
N LEU A 42 -1.30 -13.10 -7.71
CA LEU A 42 -2.54 -12.73 -8.40
C LEU A 42 -2.33 -12.95 -9.89
N ASP A 43 -2.76 -14.11 -10.39
CA ASP A 43 -2.66 -14.46 -11.80
C ASP A 43 -3.87 -13.91 -12.57
N LEU A 44 -3.71 -12.70 -13.10
CA LEU A 44 -4.74 -11.94 -13.80
C LEU A 44 -4.19 -11.40 -15.11
N PRO A 45 -4.98 -11.41 -16.19
CA PRO A 45 -4.52 -10.88 -17.47
C PRO A 45 -4.26 -9.38 -17.39
N THR A 46 -3.40 -8.88 -18.28
CA THR A 46 -3.17 -7.44 -18.44
C THR A 46 -4.51 -6.73 -18.74
N GLY A 47 -4.68 -5.52 -18.21
CA GLY A 47 -5.92 -4.77 -18.36
C GLY A 47 -7.04 -5.16 -17.39
N ALA A 48 -6.87 -6.20 -16.55
CA ALA A 48 -7.85 -6.58 -15.52
C ALA A 48 -7.97 -5.59 -14.35
N GLY A 49 -7.28 -4.44 -14.39
CA GLY A 49 -7.31 -3.44 -13.32
C GLY A 49 -6.52 -3.81 -12.07
N LYS A 50 -5.37 -4.50 -12.23
CA LYS A 50 -4.49 -4.96 -11.14
C LYS A 50 -4.08 -3.87 -10.15
N THR A 51 -3.95 -2.62 -10.61
CA THR A 51 -3.64 -1.47 -9.74
C THR A 51 -4.69 -1.21 -8.65
N THR A 52 -5.90 -1.77 -8.80
CA THR A 52 -6.96 -1.70 -7.78
C THR A 52 -6.64 -2.47 -6.50
N CYS A 53 -5.58 -3.30 -6.50
CA CYS A 53 -5.04 -3.89 -5.27
C CYS A 53 -4.66 -2.82 -4.23
N ILE A 54 -4.33 -1.59 -4.65
CA ILE A 54 -4.08 -0.45 -3.75
C ILE A 54 -5.35 -0.10 -2.97
N ASP A 55 -6.48 -0.02 -3.67
CA ASP A 55 -7.79 0.31 -3.09
C ASP A 55 -8.27 -0.79 -2.17
N VAL A 56 -8.09 -2.05 -2.58
CA VAL A 56 -8.42 -3.22 -1.77
C VAL A 56 -7.61 -3.21 -0.48
N ALA A 57 -6.29 -2.94 -0.57
CA ALA A 57 -5.43 -2.86 0.61
C ALA A 57 -5.78 -1.69 1.53
N LEU A 58 -6.07 -0.53 0.96
CA LEU A 58 -6.45 0.65 1.74
C LEU A 58 -7.79 0.46 2.45
N PHE A 59 -8.76 -0.15 1.78
CA PHE A 59 -10.06 -0.45 2.36
C PHE A 59 -9.96 -1.53 3.44
N ALA A 60 -9.15 -2.57 3.21
CA ALA A 60 -8.85 -3.58 4.22
C ALA A 60 -8.19 -2.97 5.47
N LEU A 61 -7.24 -2.05 5.28
CA LEU A 61 -6.63 -1.31 6.40
C LEU A 61 -7.66 -0.48 7.17
N ALA A 62 -8.62 0.15 6.49
CA ALA A 62 -9.70 0.86 7.17
C ALA A 62 -10.63 -0.07 7.96
N LEU A 63 -10.95 -1.26 7.43
CA LEU A 63 -11.68 -2.29 8.19
C LEU A 63 -10.92 -2.72 9.45
N ASP A 64 -9.59 -2.82 9.35
CA ASP A 64 -8.70 -3.26 10.44
C ASP A 64 -8.37 -2.15 11.46
N ALA A 65 -8.54 -0.87 11.12
CA ALA A 65 -8.02 0.26 11.88
C ALA A 65 -8.50 0.36 13.35
N TYR A 66 -9.68 -0.19 13.66
CA TYR A 66 -10.25 -0.23 15.01
C TYR A 66 -9.99 -1.53 15.76
N ASN A 67 -9.29 -2.49 15.17
CA ASN A 67 -8.81 -3.64 15.91
C ASN A 67 -7.68 -3.22 16.86
N ASN A 68 -7.62 -3.89 18.01
CA ASN A 68 -6.52 -3.75 18.95
C ASN A 68 -5.20 -4.13 18.28
N ASP A 69 -4.08 -3.58 18.76
CA ASP A 69 -2.77 -3.79 18.14
C ASP A 69 -2.40 -5.28 17.99
N GLU A 70 -2.85 -6.14 18.91
CA GLU A 70 -2.63 -7.60 18.87
C GLU A 70 -3.42 -8.31 17.76
N ASP A 71 -4.55 -7.73 17.34
CA ASP A 71 -5.47 -8.31 16.35
C ASP A 71 -5.31 -7.72 14.95
N ARG A 72 -4.51 -6.65 14.81
CA ARG A 72 -4.22 -6.01 13.53
C ARG A 72 -3.46 -6.94 12.62
N TRP A 73 -3.87 -6.92 11.36
CA TRP A 73 -3.33 -7.80 10.32
C TRP A 73 -3.00 -7.05 9.03
N CYS A 74 -3.49 -5.81 8.87
CA CYS A 74 -3.20 -4.98 7.71
C CYS A 74 -1.96 -4.11 7.92
N PRO A 75 -0.98 -4.18 7.01
CA PRO A 75 0.10 -3.22 6.96
C PRO A 75 -0.37 -1.79 6.71
N ARG A 76 0.22 -0.81 7.39
CA ARG A 76 -0.07 0.62 7.14
C ARG A 76 0.52 1.15 5.83
N ARG A 77 1.61 0.54 5.34
CA ARG A 77 2.31 0.99 4.13
C ARG A 77 2.01 0.05 2.98
N ILE A 78 1.40 0.59 1.92
CA ILE A 78 1.01 -0.14 0.72
C ILE A 78 1.95 0.28 -0.40
N ALA A 79 2.95 -0.53 -0.70
CA ALA A 79 3.95 -0.27 -1.71
C ALA A 79 3.63 -1.02 -3.01
N MET A 80 3.24 -0.29 -4.05
CA MET A 80 3.08 -0.82 -5.40
C MET A 80 4.40 -0.64 -6.16
N VAL A 81 5.08 -1.75 -6.38
CA VAL A 81 6.40 -1.83 -7.00
C VAL A 81 6.24 -2.25 -8.45
N VAL A 82 6.77 -1.44 -9.35
CA VAL A 82 6.67 -1.63 -10.80
C VAL A 82 8.05 -1.56 -11.45
N ASP A 83 8.25 -2.30 -12.53
CA ASP A 83 9.54 -2.31 -13.23
C ASP A 83 9.78 -1.01 -14.04
N ARG A 84 8.69 -0.36 -14.50
CA ARG A 84 8.77 0.79 -15.42
C ARG A 84 8.50 2.13 -14.74
N ARG A 85 9.39 3.12 -14.94
CA ARG A 85 9.27 4.48 -14.36
C ARG A 85 7.95 5.19 -14.70
N ILE A 86 7.46 5.09 -15.92
CA ILE A 86 6.21 5.74 -16.34
C ILE A 86 4.98 5.20 -15.59
N VAL A 87 5.03 3.93 -15.19
CA VAL A 87 3.95 3.29 -14.45
C VAL A 87 3.92 3.77 -13.00
N VAL A 88 5.07 4.12 -12.41
CA VAL A 88 5.15 4.72 -11.06
C VAL A 88 4.30 5.99 -10.98
N ASP A 89 4.37 6.85 -11.99
CA ASP A 89 3.62 8.11 -11.99
C ASP A 89 2.11 7.86 -12.08
N GLN A 90 1.69 6.84 -12.84
CA GLN A 90 0.28 6.41 -12.92
C GLN A 90 -0.23 5.85 -11.59
N VAL A 91 0.58 5.04 -10.90
CA VAL A 91 0.29 4.50 -9.57
C VAL A 91 0.17 5.63 -8.54
N ALA A 92 1.11 6.58 -8.56
CA ALA A 92 1.08 7.74 -7.67
C ALA A 92 -0.17 8.60 -7.92
N GLU A 93 -0.54 8.82 -9.18
CA GLU A 93 -1.77 9.54 -9.53
C GLU A 93 -3.03 8.82 -9.03
N ARG A 94 -3.05 7.48 -9.07
CA ARG A 94 -4.14 6.71 -8.45
C ARG A 94 -4.22 6.94 -6.94
N GLY A 95 -3.08 6.90 -6.24
CA GLY A 95 -3.01 7.22 -4.81
C GLY A 95 -3.53 8.63 -4.52
N ARG A 96 -3.14 9.64 -5.32
CA ARG A 96 -3.62 11.02 -5.17
C ARG A 96 -5.12 11.16 -5.44
N LYS A 97 -5.69 10.36 -6.35
CA LYS A 97 -7.16 10.30 -6.54
C LYS A 97 -7.87 9.76 -5.30
N LEU A 98 -7.33 8.69 -4.70
CA LEU A 98 -7.86 8.16 -3.44
C LEU A 98 -7.78 9.19 -2.31
N LEU A 99 -6.62 9.84 -2.13
CA LEU A 99 -6.46 10.90 -1.14
C LEU A 99 -7.47 12.04 -1.36
N ARG A 100 -7.62 12.53 -2.60
CA ARG A 100 -8.62 13.55 -2.92
C ARG A 100 -10.03 13.09 -2.54
N ALA A 101 -10.42 11.87 -2.90
CA ALA A 101 -11.72 11.32 -2.54
C ALA A 101 -11.92 11.26 -1.01
N LEU A 102 -10.92 10.80 -0.26
CA LEU A 102 -10.96 10.74 1.22
C LEU A 102 -11.05 12.13 1.88
N MET A 103 -10.57 13.18 1.21
CA MET A 103 -10.58 14.54 1.73
C MET A 103 -11.84 15.32 1.35
N THR A 104 -12.45 15.03 0.20
CA THR A 104 -13.51 15.89 -0.36
C THR A 104 -14.85 15.19 -0.58
N SER A 105 -14.92 13.86 -0.54
CA SER A 105 -16.17 13.14 -0.80
C SER A 105 -17.20 13.37 0.31
N SER A 106 -18.45 13.59 -0.09
CA SER A 106 -19.60 13.60 0.81
C SER A 106 -20.24 12.22 1.01
N ASP A 107 -19.74 11.19 0.32
CA ASP A 107 -20.20 9.82 0.48
C ASP A 107 -19.87 9.30 1.89
N SER A 108 -20.88 8.75 2.58
CA SER A 108 -20.76 8.29 3.96
C SER A 108 -19.75 7.17 4.15
N VAL A 109 -19.59 6.27 3.17
CA VAL A 109 -18.62 5.17 3.23
C VAL A 109 -17.21 5.73 3.10
N VAL A 110 -16.99 6.64 2.15
CA VAL A 110 -15.67 7.28 1.97
C VAL A 110 -15.29 8.10 3.21
N ALA A 111 -16.24 8.82 3.81
CA ALA A 111 -16.01 9.58 5.04
C ALA A 111 -15.66 8.66 6.22
N GLU A 112 -16.34 7.52 6.37
CA GLU A 112 -16.02 6.52 7.39
C GLU A 112 -14.63 5.90 7.18
N VAL A 113 -14.27 5.55 5.95
CA VAL A 113 -12.91 5.10 5.59
C VAL A 113 -11.87 6.16 5.97
N ALA A 114 -12.11 7.43 5.62
CA ALA A 114 -11.20 8.51 5.96
C ALA A 114 -11.02 8.69 7.47
N ASN A 115 -12.10 8.56 8.26
CA ASN A 115 -12.04 8.67 9.71
C ASN A 115 -11.26 7.52 10.36
N ARG A 116 -11.43 6.29 9.85
CA ARG A 116 -10.68 5.11 10.29
C ARG A 116 -9.19 5.20 9.97
N LEU A 117 -8.85 5.72 8.80
CA LEU A 117 -7.44 5.94 8.47
C LEU A 117 -6.83 7.07 9.31
N ARG A 118 -7.57 8.16 9.58
CA ARG A 118 -7.11 9.25 10.46
C ARG A 118 -6.88 8.78 11.89
N SER A 119 -7.64 7.81 12.41
CA SER A 119 -7.39 7.29 13.75
C SER A 119 -6.08 6.52 13.91
N LEU A 120 -5.42 6.15 12.81
CA LEU A 120 -4.10 5.54 12.84
C LEU A 120 -2.97 6.57 12.92
N ALA A 121 -3.23 7.80 12.47
CA ALA A 121 -2.24 8.86 12.33
C ALA A 121 -2.34 9.88 13.48
N ARG A 122 -1.39 10.82 13.52
CA ARG A 122 -1.43 11.94 14.47
C ARG A 122 -2.58 12.89 14.15
N THR A 123 -3.13 13.52 15.18
CA THR A 123 -4.17 14.54 15.03
C THR A 123 -3.69 15.66 14.11
N GLY A 124 -4.46 15.91 13.04
CA GLY A 124 -4.17 16.96 12.05
C GLY A 124 -3.53 16.44 10.75
N ASP A 125 -3.06 15.19 10.72
CA ASP A 125 -2.52 14.59 9.51
C ASP A 125 -3.63 14.19 8.51
N GLU A 126 -3.25 14.11 7.24
CA GLU A 126 -4.12 13.59 6.19
C GLU A 126 -4.40 12.08 6.39
N PRO A 127 -5.59 11.58 5.98
CA PRO A 127 -5.93 10.16 6.11
C PRO A 127 -4.98 9.22 5.35
N LEU A 128 -4.27 9.73 4.34
CA LEU A 128 -3.42 8.91 3.48
C LEU A 128 -2.24 9.74 2.97
N GLY A 129 -1.00 9.30 3.22
CA GLY A 129 0.18 9.84 2.55
C GLY A 129 0.40 9.13 1.21
N VAL A 130 0.75 9.88 0.16
CA VAL A 130 1.01 9.33 -1.18
C VAL A 130 2.39 9.74 -1.66
N PHE A 131 3.27 8.77 -1.87
CA PHE A 131 4.67 9.02 -2.19
C PHE A 131 5.11 8.24 -3.41
N ALA A 132 6.02 8.83 -4.19
CA ALA A 132 6.60 8.20 -5.36
C ALA A 132 8.12 8.10 -5.19
N LEU A 133 8.65 6.88 -5.26
CA LEU A 133 10.07 6.58 -5.11
C LEU A 133 10.60 6.02 -6.44
N ARG A 134 11.11 6.90 -7.31
CA ARG A 134 11.78 6.52 -8.57
C ARG A 134 13.01 7.40 -8.85
N GLY A 135 13.94 6.87 -9.63
CA GLY A 135 15.08 7.66 -10.13
C GLY A 135 14.62 8.85 -10.99
N GLY A 136 15.39 9.93 -10.96
CA GLY A 136 15.12 11.14 -11.74
C GLY A 136 14.04 12.06 -11.16
N MET A 137 13.72 11.94 -9.87
CA MET A 137 12.85 12.88 -9.15
C MET A 137 13.59 13.52 -7.97
N PRO A 138 13.18 14.73 -7.53
CA PRO A 138 13.61 15.28 -6.25
C PRO A 138 13.34 14.29 -5.13
N LYS A 139 14.26 14.23 -4.16
CA LYS A 139 14.10 13.36 -3.01
C LYS A 139 12.98 13.89 -2.13
N ASP A 140 11.97 13.07 -1.92
CA ASP A 140 10.97 13.28 -0.89
C ASP A 140 11.14 12.20 0.18
N ASP A 141 11.72 12.57 1.31
CA ASP A 141 11.90 11.68 2.46
C ASP A 141 10.75 11.83 3.48
N ALA A 142 9.68 12.58 3.15
CA ALA A 142 8.56 12.78 4.07
C ALA A 142 7.79 11.49 4.36
N TRP A 143 7.82 10.51 3.45
CA TRP A 143 7.23 9.18 3.66
C TRP A 143 7.78 8.44 4.88
N ALA A 144 9.01 8.76 5.32
CA ALA A 144 9.66 8.12 6.47
C ALA A 144 9.39 8.85 7.80
N ARG A 145 8.68 9.99 7.78
CA ARG A 145 8.51 10.86 8.96
C ARG A 145 7.32 10.48 9.85
N ALA A 146 6.26 9.92 9.26
CA ALA A 146 5.03 9.53 9.96
C ALA A 146 4.80 8.01 9.81
N PRO A 147 5.46 7.17 10.62
CA PRO A 147 5.41 5.72 10.47
C PRO A 147 4.04 5.10 10.82
N ASP A 148 3.23 5.84 11.56
CA ASP A 148 1.88 5.54 12.04
C ASP A 148 0.78 5.90 11.01
N GLN A 149 1.07 6.80 10.08
CA GLN A 149 0.15 7.18 9.01
C GLN A 149 0.02 6.06 7.96
N ALA A 150 -1.18 5.87 7.43
CA ALA A 150 -1.40 5.02 6.27
C ALA A 150 -0.73 5.62 5.02
N LEU A 151 0.00 4.82 4.25
CA LEU A 151 0.76 5.28 3.08
C LEU A 151 0.48 4.44 1.83
N VAL A 152 0.40 5.10 0.68
CA VAL A 152 0.57 4.48 -0.64
C VAL A 152 1.89 4.93 -1.23
N ILE A 153 2.77 3.95 -1.51
CA ILE A 153 4.10 4.18 -2.07
C ILE A 153 4.13 3.58 -3.48
N ALA A 154 4.24 4.44 -4.49
CA ALA A 154 4.53 4.03 -5.86
C ALA A 154 6.04 3.94 -6.02
N SER A 155 6.60 2.82 -6.46
CA SER A 155 8.06 2.72 -6.57
C SER A 155 8.57 1.83 -7.67
N THR A 156 9.81 2.07 -8.08
CA THR A 156 10.57 1.11 -8.88
C THR A 156 11.18 0.02 -8.00
N VAL A 157 11.42 -1.14 -8.61
CA VAL A 157 12.17 -2.25 -7.98
C VAL A 157 13.48 -1.76 -7.35
N ASP A 158 14.27 -0.99 -8.08
CA ASP A 158 15.55 -0.47 -7.60
C ASP A 158 15.43 0.39 -6.33
N GLN A 159 14.39 1.22 -6.22
CA GLN A 159 14.27 2.16 -5.11
C GLN A 159 13.82 1.47 -3.82
N ILE A 160 12.87 0.54 -3.89
CA ILE A 160 12.48 -0.28 -2.74
C ILE A 160 13.60 -1.27 -2.39
N GLY A 161 14.08 -2.03 -3.38
CA GLY A 161 15.07 -3.09 -3.16
C GLY A 161 16.36 -2.57 -2.55
N SER A 162 16.92 -1.48 -3.10
CA SER A 162 18.12 -0.86 -2.51
C SER A 162 17.90 -0.40 -1.07
N ARG A 163 16.74 0.19 -0.75
CA ARG A 163 16.44 0.65 0.63
C ARG A 163 16.29 -0.52 1.60
N MET A 164 15.62 -1.59 1.19
CA MET A 164 15.47 -2.80 2.02
C MET A 164 16.82 -3.47 2.29
N LEU A 165 17.77 -3.40 1.34
CA LEU A 165 19.13 -3.92 1.50
C LEU A 165 20.10 -2.95 2.20
N MET A 166 19.60 -1.87 2.81
CA MET A 166 20.42 -0.82 3.44
C MET A 166 21.42 -0.15 2.46
N GLN A 167 21.12 -0.14 1.17
CA GLN A 167 21.88 0.50 0.10
C GLN A 167 21.07 1.57 -0.63
N GLY A 168 20.08 2.15 0.05
CA GLY A 168 19.10 3.06 -0.56
C GLY A 168 19.73 4.21 -1.34
N TYR A 169 19.33 4.35 -2.61
CA TYR A 169 19.79 5.45 -3.46
C TYR A 169 19.43 6.80 -2.87
N GLY A 170 20.43 7.66 -2.68
CA GLY A 170 20.23 9.01 -2.19
C GLY A 170 19.85 9.11 -0.72
N VAL A 171 19.93 8.02 0.05
CA VAL A 171 19.65 7.98 1.49
C VAL A 171 20.94 8.20 2.28
N SER A 172 20.92 9.04 3.32
CA SER A 172 22.07 9.26 4.19
C SER A 172 22.41 7.99 4.99
N GLN A 173 23.66 7.86 5.45
CA GLN A 173 24.10 6.65 6.18
C GLN A 173 23.24 6.39 7.43
N GLY A 174 22.88 7.44 8.17
CA GLY A 174 22.01 7.32 9.35
C GLY A 174 20.57 6.92 9.05
N MET A 175 20.04 7.22 7.85
CA MET A 175 18.66 6.92 7.46
C MET A 175 18.49 5.56 6.77
N LYS A 176 19.57 4.93 6.29
CA LYS A 176 19.53 3.59 5.71
C LYS A 176 18.83 2.54 6.59
N PRO A 177 19.18 2.37 7.87
CA PRO A 177 18.50 1.40 8.72
C PRO A 177 17.03 1.76 8.96
N VAL A 178 16.70 3.06 9.04
CA VAL A 178 15.31 3.52 9.18
C VAL A 178 14.49 3.16 7.95
N HIS A 179 14.98 3.45 6.74
CA HIS A 179 14.29 3.12 5.50
C HIS A 179 14.12 1.60 5.34
N ALA A 180 15.15 0.82 5.65
CA ALA A 180 15.08 -0.63 5.63
C ALA A 180 14.03 -1.16 6.61
N GLY A 181 14.03 -0.66 7.85
CA GLY A 181 13.05 -1.05 8.87
C GLY A 181 11.62 -0.72 8.47
N LEU A 182 11.37 0.48 7.96
CA LEU A 182 10.03 0.93 7.55
C LEU A 182 9.48 0.18 6.34
N LEU A 183 10.31 -0.23 5.38
CA LEU A 183 9.88 -0.97 4.18
C LEU A 183 9.83 -2.48 4.38
N ALA A 184 10.58 -3.01 5.35
CA ALA A 184 10.60 -4.45 5.66
C ALA A 184 9.58 -4.86 6.74
N ASN A 185 9.04 -3.91 7.50
CA ASN A 185 8.06 -4.15 8.55
C ASN A 185 6.80 -3.34 8.28
N ASP A 186 5.63 -3.84 8.68
CA ASP A 186 4.34 -3.12 8.55
C ASP A 186 4.10 -2.57 7.11
N THR A 187 4.58 -3.33 6.11
CA THR A 187 4.50 -2.96 4.69
C THR A 187 3.96 -4.13 3.86
N LEU A 188 2.94 -3.84 3.05
CA LEU A 188 2.46 -4.70 1.98
C LEU A 188 3.20 -4.34 0.69
N LEU A 189 3.89 -5.32 0.09
CA LEU A 189 4.57 -5.18 -1.19
C LEU A 189 3.74 -5.82 -2.30
N LEU A 190 3.19 -4.99 -3.18
CA LEU A 190 2.50 -5.40 -4.40
C LEU A 190 3.47 -5.29 -5.57
N LEU A 191 4.04 -6.42 -6.00
CA LEU A 191 4.99 -6.46 -7.12
C LEU A 191 4.24 -6.72 -8.44
N ASP A 192 4.15 -5.70 -9.29
CA ASP A 192 3.54 -5.82 -10.61
C ASP A 192 4.50 -6.42 -11.63
N GLU A 193 3.94 -7.16 -12.59
CA GLU A 193 4.69 -7.88 -13.63
C GLU A 193 5.90 -8.65 -13.08
N VAL A 194 5.70 -9.41 -11.99
CA VAL A 194 6.75 -10.12 -11.23
C VAL A 194 7.72 -10.94 -12.10
N HIS A 195 7.25 -11.47 -13.23
CA HIS A 195 8.06 -12.22 -14.17
C HIS A 195 9.19 -11.39 -14.83
N LEU A 196 9.06 -10.06 -14.82
CA LEU A 196 10.11 -9.13 -15.27
C LEU A 196 11.12 -8.79 -14.17
N SER A 197 10.86 -9.18 -12.92
CA SER A 197 11.66 -8.81 -11.75
C SER A 197 11.95 -10.00 -10.83
N GLU A 198 12.18 -11.17 -11.41
CA GLU A 198 12.45 -12.43 -10.68
C GLU A 198 13.60 -12.32 -9.66
N PRO A 199 14.74 -11.66 -9.93
CA PRO A 199 15.78 -11.47 -8.92
C PRO A 199 15.31 -10.69 -7.69
N PHE A 200 14.43 -9.70 -7.88
CA PHE A 200 13.87 -8.95 -6.77
C PHE A 200 12.87 -9.80 -5.97
N ARG A 201 12.04 -10.62 -6.65
CA ARG A 201 11.16 -11.60 -6.00
C ARG A 201 11.96 -12.55 -5.09
N GLN A 202 13.08 -13.09 -5.60
CA GLN A 202 13.98 -13.95 -4.82
C GLN A 202 14.60 -13.21 -3.62
N THR A 203 14.96 -11.95 -3.80
CA THR A 203 15.46 -11.09 -2.71
C THR A 203 14.40 -10.93 -1.61
N LEU A 204 13.14 -10.68 -1.97
CA LEU A 204 12.04 -10.58 -1.01
C LEU A 204 11.81 -11.90 -0.26
N ASP A 205 11.86 -13.05 -0.95
CA ASP A 205 11.75 -14.37 -0.31
C ASP A 205 12.90 -14.59 0.70
N GLN A 206 14.14 -14.21 0.36
CA GLN A 206 15.29 -14.31 1.27
C GLN A 206 15.16 -13.38 2.48
N LEU A 207 14.72 -12.12 2.27
CA LEU A 207 14.48 -11.18 3.36
C LEU A 207 13.39 -11.69 4.31
N ALA A 208 12.30 -12.25 3.77
CA ALA A 208 11.25 -12.86 4.56
C ALA A 208 11.77 -14.05 5.38
N HIS A 209 12.58 -14.93 4.76
CA HIS A 209 13.21 -16.06 5.44
C HIS A 209 14.13 -15.61 6.60
N LEU A 210 15.01 -14.64 6.35
CA LEU A 210 15.90 -14.09 7.37
C LEU A 210 15.12 -13.46 8.53
N ARG A 211 14.04 -12.71 8.23
CA ARG A 211 13.18 -12.12 9.25
C ARG A 211 12.56 -13.19 10.15
N THR A 212 12.01 -14.26 9.59
CA THR A 212 11.44 -15.37 10.37
C THR A 212 12.51 -16.14 11.15
N LYS A 213 13.71 -16.30 10.59
CA LYS A 213 14.82 -16.99 11.24
C LYS A 213 15.31 -16.25 12.49
N PHE A 214 15.34 -14.92 12.45
CA PHE A 214 15.91 -14.07 13.50
C PHE A 214 14.86 -13.31 14.34
N SER A 215 13.56 -13.60 14.18
CA SER A 215 12.50 -12.99 15.01
C SER A 215 12.36 -13.62 16.40
N ARG A 216 13.39 -14.32 16.90
CA ARG A 216 13.41 -15.03 18.18
C ARG A 216 14.53 -14.49 19.06
#